data_AF-A0A1H4RGA6-F1
#
_entry.id   AF-A0A1H4RGA6-F1
#
_cell.length_a   1.000
_cell.length_b   1.000
_cell.length_c   1.000
_cell.angle_alpha   90.00
_cell.angle_beta   90.00
_cell.angle_gamma   90.00
#
_symmetry.space_group_name_H-M   'P 1'
#
loop_
_entity.id
_entity.type
_entity.pdbx_description
1 polymer ?
#
loop_
_entity_poly.entity_id
_entity_poly.type
_entity_poly.pdbx_seq_one_letter_code
_entity_poly.pdbx_strand_id
1 'polypeptide(L)'
;MKKHIFILAIILSISNSYSQSSCDDMLRMVESQGYGTSYYSYDSDAISEVTFYEISDNNYNDYYFAIVRFTGSYEDYIYQVDSDTEFNYSMNYLISAGEAFWDYIQPYNQNLNCAPN
;
A
#
# COMPACT_ATOMS: atom_id res chain seq x y z
N MET A 1 -46.24 -6.63 -9.35
CA MET A 1 -45.30 -6.55 -8.20
C MET A 1 -43.95 -7.20 -8.53
N LYS A 2 -43.28 -6.77 -9.61
CA LYS A 2 -41.93 -7.26 -10.00
C LYS A 2 -40.96 -6.13 -10.39
N LYS A 3 -41.46 -4.90 -10.63
CA LYS A 3 -40.65 -3.73 -10.96
C LYS A 3 -39.92 -3.10 -9.75
N HIS A 4 -40.45 -3.26 -8.53
CA HIS A 4 -39.82 -2.73 -7.32
C HIS A 4 -38.63 -3.56 -6.82
N ILE A 5 -38.50 -4.82 -7.25
CA ILE A 5 -37.38 -5.69 -6.88
C ILE A 5 -36.08 -5.25 -7.58
N PHE A 6 -36.19 -4.66 -8.78
CA PHE A 6 -35.03 -4.22 -9.56
C PHE A 6 -34.36 -2.94 -9.01
N ILE A 7 -35.13 -2.09 -8.30
CA ILE A 7 -34.62 -0.83 -7.75
C ILE A 7 -33.79 -1.07 -6.49
N LEU A 8 -34.11 -2.09 -5.69
CA LEU A 8 -33.38 -2.42 -4.47
C LEU A 8 -31.97 -2.96 -4.76
N ALA A 9 -31.77 -3.63 -5.91
CA ALA A 9 -30.48 -4.20 -6.29
C ALA A 9 -29.43 -3.13 -6.71
N ILE A 10 -29.87 -1.96 -7.19
CA ILE A 10 -28.99 -0.90 -7.69
C ILE A 10 -28.39 -0.07 -6.53
N ILE A 11 -29.08 0.01 -5.39
CA ILE A 11 -28.65 0.82 -4.24
C ILE A 11 -27.49 0.14 -3.46
N LEU A 12 -27.35 -1.19 -3.55
CA LEU A 12 -26.29 -1.96 -2.89
C LEU A 12 -24.93 -1.91 -3.61
N SER A 13 -24.84 -1.31 -4.79
CA SER A 13 -23.61 -1.31 -5.60
C SER A 13 -22.69 -0.09 -5.37
N ILE A 14 -23.12 0.90 -4.59
CA ILE A 14 -22.45 2.22 -4.51
C ILE A 14 -21.43 2.32 -3.36
N SER A 15 -21.31 1.31 -2.49
CA SER A 15 -20.51 1.42 -1.26
C SER A 15 -19.02 1.10 -1.40
N ASN A 16 -18.53 0.61 -2.54
CA ASN A 16 -17.14 0.14 -2.66
C ASN A 16 -16.18 1.11 -3.38
N SER A 17 -16.66 2.26 -3.86
CA SER A 17 -15.83 3.19 -4.64
C SER A 17 -15.10 4.23 -3.78
N TYR A 18 -15.56 4.49 -2.55
CA TYR A 18 -15.01 5.53 -1.68
C TYR A 18 -13.60 5.19 -1.14
N SER A 19 -13.30 3.91 -0.94
CA SER A 19 -12.00 3.48 -0.41
C SER A 19 -10.86 3.61 -1.42
N GLN A 20 -11.13 3.39 -2.71
CA GLN A 20 -10.10 3.49 -3.75
C GLN A 20 -9.68 4.93 -4.00
N SER A 21 -10.63 5.88 -4.05
CA SER A 21 -10.28 7.30 -4.20
C SER A 21 -9.40 7.84 -3.06
N SER A 22 -9.60 7.35 -1.83
CA SER A 22 -8.76 7.76 -0.70
C SER A 22 -7.34 7.17 -0.74
N CYS A 23 -7.16 6.01 -1.38
CA CYS A 23 -5.85 5.37 -1.51
C CYS A 23 -4.96 6.13 -2.51
N ASP A 24 -5.52 6.51 -3.65
CA ASP A 24 -4.81 7.31 -4.66
C ASP A 24 -4.41 8.68 -4.11
N ASP A 25 -5.32 9.33 -3.37
CA ASP A 25 -5.05 10.61 -2.71
C ASP A 25 -3.94 10.46 -1.65
N MET A 26 -3.95 9.37 -0.87
CA MET A 26 -2.89 9.07 0.11
C MET A 26 -1.55 8.83 -0.59
N LEU A 27 -1.53 8.02 -1.64
CA LEU A 27 -0.32 7.71 -2.41
C LEU A 27 0.33 8.99 -2.94
N ARG A 28 -0.47 9.85 -3.59
CA ARG A 28 -0.01 11.15 -4.08
C ARG A 28 0.48 12.06 -2.96
N MET A 29 -0.20 12.08 -1.82
CA MET A 29 0.20 12.87 -0.67
C MET A 29 1.59 12.44 -0.19
N VAL A 30 1.77 11.14 0.01
CA VAL A 30 3.03 10.56 0.51
C VAL A 30 4.19 10.83 -0.45
N GLU A 31 4.00 10.57 -1.74
CA GLU A 31 5.02 10.83 -2.76
C GLU A 31 5.41 12.30 -2.87
N SER A 32 4.48 13.23 -2.60
CA SER A 32 4.73 14.67 -2.69
C SER A 32 5.41 15.29 -1.47
N GLN A 33 5.26 14.68 -0.29
CA GLN A 33 5.71 15.26 0.98
C GLN A 33 6.90 14.53 1.61
N GLY A 34 7.00 13.22 1.41
CA GLY A 34 8.02 12.40 2.05
C GLY A 34 9.35 12.36 1.30
N TYR A 35 10.42 12.09 2.03
CA TYR A 35 11.69 11.65 1.44
C TYR A 35 11.64 10.13 1.25
N GLY A 36 11.75 9.68 0.00
CA GLY A 36 11.61 8.27 -0.37
C GLY A 36 12.94 7.53 -0.49
N THR A 37 13.01 6.30 0.03
CA THR A 37 14.10 5.35 -0.24
C THR A 37 13.55 4.13 -0.98
N SER A 38 14.04 3.90 -2.21
CA SER A 38 13.56 2.82 -3.08
C SER A 38 14.51 1.61 -3.08
N TYR A 39 13.93 0.42 -3.03
CA TYR A 39 14.60 -0.88 -3.08
C TYR A 39 14.06 -1.67 -4.27
N TYR A 40 14.91 -1.87 -5.28
CA TYR A 40 14.55 -2.56 -6.52
C TYR A 40 14.94 -4.03 -6.48
N SER A 41 14.05 -4.90 -6.94
CA SER A 41 14.22 -6.36 -6.92
C SER A 41 13.96 -6.95 -8.30
N TYR A 42 14.82 -6.64 -9.27
CA TYR A 42 14.62 -6.99 -10.69
C TYR A 42 14.49 -8.49 -10.98
N ASP A 43 15.09 -9.34 -10.15
CA ASP A 43 15.08 -10.79 -10.30
C ASP A 43 13.99 -11.49 -9.45
N SER A 44 13.14 -10.72 -8.74
CA SER A 44 12.07 -11.29 -7.92
C SER A 44 10.82 -11.56 -8.74
N ASP A 45 10.24 -12.74 -8.56
CA ASP A 45 8.94 -13.11 -9.15
C ASP A 45 7.74 -12.46 -8.45
N ALA A 46 7.93 -11.86 -7.27
CA ALA A 46 6.84 -11.33 -6.45
C ALA A 46 6.84 -9.80 -6.36
N ILE A 47 7.98 -9.18 -6.08
CA ILE A 47 8.08 -7.75 -5.78
C ILE A 47 9.09 -7.13 -6.73
N SER A 48 8.70 -6.11 -7.50
CA SER A 48 9.65 -5.40 -8.36
C SER A 48 10.32 -4.23 -7.64
N GLU A 49 9.59 -3.55 -6.76
CA GLU A 49 10.04 -2.32 -6.09
C GLU A 49 9.28 -2.12 -4.78
N VAL A 50 10.00 -1.66 -3.76
CA VAL A 50 9.41 -1.08 -2.55
C VAL A 50 10.05 0.27 -2.28
N THR A 51 9.25 1.31 -2.11
CA THR A 51 9.72 2.63 -1.69
C THR A 51 9.17 2.99 -0.32
N PHE A 52 10.05 3.30 0.61
CA PHE A 52 9.69 3.74 1.96
C PHE A 52 9.69 5.26 2.05
N TYR A 53 8.70 5.82 2.76
CA TYR A 53 8.58 7.25 3.01
C TYR A 53 8.37 7.51 4.50
N GLU A 54 8.99 8.58 4.98
CA GLU A 54 8.76 9.14 6.31
C GLU A 54 8.13 10.53 6.17
N ILE A 55 7.05 10.77 6.92
CA ILE A 55 6.32 12.04 6.94
C ILE A 55 6.17 12.48 8.39
N SER A 56 6.72 13.66 8.71
CA SER A 56 6.50 14.30 10.00
C SER A 56 5.37 15.32 9.90
N ASP A 57 4.41 15.27 10.82
CA ASP A 57 3.41 16.32 10.96
C ASP A 57 3.93 17.55 11.74
N ASN A 58 3.12 18.61 11.80
CA ASN A 58 3.47 19.83 12.54
C ASN A 58 3.60 19.64 14.07
N ASN A 59 3.20 18.47 14.59
CA ASN A 59 3.29 18.11 16.00
C ASN A 59 4.46 17.17 16.29
N TYR A 60 5.37 16.95 15.34
CA TYR A 60 6.50 16.02 15.44
C TYR A 60 6.08 14.55 15.61
N ASN A 61 4.92 14.16 15.07
CA ASN A 61 4.62 12.75 14.89
C ASN A 61 5.12 12.29 13.53
N ASP A 62 5.89 11.20 13.54
CA ASP A 62 6.41 10.59 12.32
C ASP A 62 5.52 9.43 11.90
N TYR A 63 5.18 9.40 10.61
CA TYR A 63 4.39 8.37 9.97
C TYR A 63 5.22 7.71 8.87
N TYR A 64 5.20 6.38 8.84
CA TYR A 64 6.02 5.58 7.94
C TYR A 64 5.12 4.85 6.95
N PHE A 65 5.50 4.92 5.68
CA PHE A 65 4.74 4.32 4.59
C PHE A 65 5.65 3.47 3.72
N ALA A 66 5.12 2.35 3.23
CA ALA A 66 5.72 1.56 2.18
C ALA A 66 4.81 1.58 0.95
N ILE A 67 5.35 1.96 -0.20
CA ILE A 67 4.70 1.84 -1.51
C ILE A 67 5.32 0.62 -2.20
N VAL A 68 4.49 -0.38 -2.50
CA VAL A 68 4.91 -1.67 -3.05
C VAL A 68 4.39 -1.81 -4.47
N ARG A 69 5.27 -2.20 -5.38
CA ARG A 69 4.95 -2.62 -6.74
C ARG A 69 5.27 -4.10 -6.93
N PHE A 70 4.24 -4.89 -7.26
CA PHE A 70 4.39 -6.32 -7.52
C PHE A 70 4.95 -6.59 -8.91
N THR A 71 5.73 -7.66 -9.05
CA THR A 71 6.29 -8.08 -10.35
C THR A 71 5.17 -8.35 -11.34
N GLY A 72 5.26 -7.72 -12.52
CA GLY A 72 4.25 -7.82 -13.57
C GLY A 72 3.04 -6.89 -13.40
N SER A 73 3.01 -6.07 -12.35
CA SER A 73 2.02 -5.00 -12.15
C SER A 73 2.63 -3.62 -12.45
N TYR A 74 1.78 -2.68 -12.87
CA TYR A 74 2.10 -1.25 -12.93
C TYR A 74 1.42 -0.45 -11.81
N GLU A 75 0.63 -1.13 -10.98
CA GLU A 75 -0.11 -0.53 -9.87
C GLU A 75 0.76 -0.47 -8.62
N ASP A 76 0.65 0.65 -7.91
CA ASP A 76 1.31 0.90 -6.64
C ASP A 76 0.34 0.72 -5.48
N TYR A 77 0.81 0.04 -4.43
CA TYR A 77 0.01 -0.26 -3.25
C TYR A 77 0.66 0.34 -2.02
N ILE A 78 -0.10 1.13 -1.27
CA ILE A 78 0.38 1.84 -0.09
C ILE A 78 0.02 1.12 1.21
N TYR A 79 1.01 1.01 2.09
CA TYR A 79 0.91 0.45 3.42
C TYR A 79 1.38 1.50 4.43
N GLN A 80 0.66 1.66 5.54
CA GLN A 80 1.17 2.38 6.71
C GLN A 80 1.83 1.36 7.64
N VAL A 81 3.14 1.49 7.83
CA VAL A 81 4.00 0.51 8.49
C VAL A 81 4.64 1.09 9.76
N ASP A 82 5.32 0.28 10.55
CA ASP A 82 6.07 0.73 11.72
C ASP A 82 7.47 1.24 11.34
N SER A 83 8.08 2.02 12.24
CA SER A 83 9.35 2.73 12.01
C SER A 83 10.56 1.84 11.74
N ASP A 84 10.53 0.58 12.14
CA ASP A 84 11.61 -0.40 11.93
C ASP A 84 11.43 -1.23 10.65
N THR A 85 10.30 -1.08 9.95
CA THR A 85 9.95 -1.88 8.78
C THR A 85 10.95 -1.72 7.63
N GLU A 86 11.38 -0.49 7.35
CA GLU A 86 12.38 -0.23 6.31
C GLU A 86 13.70 -0.94 6.64
N PHE A 87 14.16 -0.82 7.89
CA PHE A 87 15.38 -1.49 8.33
C PHE A 87 15.27 -3.01 8.19
N ASN A 88 14.17 -3.61 8.66
CA ASN A 88 13.97 -5.05 8.57
C ASN A 88 13.86 -5.53 7.10
N TYR A 89 13.15 -4.80 6.24
CA TYR A 89 13.03 -5.12 4.82
C TYR A 89 14.38 -4.99 4.10
N SER A 90 15.08 -3.87 4.27
CA SER A 90 16.36 -3.57 3.61
C SER A 90 17.46 -4.60 3.92
N MET A 91 17.41 -5.23 5.10
CA MET A 91 18.35 -6.28 5.50
C MET A 91 18.07 -7.63 4.83
N ASN A 92 16.85 -7.87 4.34
CA ASN A 92 16.40 -9.19 3.89
C ASN A 92 15.99 -9.24 2.40
N TYR A 93 15.65 -8.10 1.78
CA TYR A 93 15.08 -8.10 0.42
C TYR A 93 16.02 -8.67 -0.66
N LEU A 94 17.35 -8.55 -0.48
CA LEU A 94 18.33 -9.12 -1.39
C LEU A 94 18.38 -10.66 -1.35
N ILE A 95 17.92 -11.27 -0.25
CA ILE A 95 17.79 -12.74 -0.13
C ILE A 95 16.51 -13.17 -0.84
N SER A 96 15.39 -12.53 -0.48
CA SER A 96 14.10 -12.74 -1.13
C SER A 96 13.18 -11.55 -0.86
N ALA A 97 12.92 -10.75 -1.89
CA ALA A 97 12.04 -9.59 -1.78
C ALA A 97 10.60 -9.97 -1.45
N GLY A 98 10.15 -11.15 -1.92
CA GLY A 98 8.83 -11.68 -1.63
C GLY A 98 8.68 -12.12 -0.16
N GLU A 99 9.67 -12.83 0.39
CA GLU A 99 9.66 -13.21 1.81
C GLU A 99 9.79 -11.98 2.70
N ALA A 100 10.69 -11.05 2.38
CA ALA A 100 10.82 -9.80 3.12
C ALA A 100 9.53 -8.96 3.10
N PHE A 101 8.82 -8.91 1.97
CA PHE A 101 7.50 -8.28 1.91
C PHE A 101 6.51 -8.99 2.83
N TRP A 102 6.45 -10.32 2.76
CA TRP A 102 5.48 -11.10 3.52
C TRP A 102 5.70 -10.99 5.04
N ASP A 103 6.95 -10.94 5.48
CA ASP A 103 7.29 -10.89 6.90
C ASP A 103 7.16 -9.48 7.49
N TYR A 104 7.51 -8.44 6.73
CA TYR A 104 7.67 -7.10 7.27
C TYR A 104 6.65 -6.07 6.77
N ILE A 105 6.03 -6.25 5.60
CA ILE A 105 5.10 -5.25 5.04
C ILE A 105 3.66 -5.77 5.00
N GLN A 106 3.46 -7.01 4.53
CA GLN A 106 2.15 -7.63 4.38
C GLN A 106 1.30 -7.61 5.66
N PRO A 107 1.85 -7.78 6.89
CA PRO A 107 1.05 -7.75 8.12
C PRO A 107 0.27 -6.44 8.32
N TYR A 108 0.69 -5.35 7.67
CA TYR A 108 0.06 -4.02 7.74
C TYR A 108 -1.04 -3.79 6.71
N ASN A 109 -1.40 -4.78 5.89
CA ASN A 109 -2.39 -4.65 4.79
C ASN A 109 -3.71 -3.98 5.22
N GLN A 110 -4.17 -4.30 6.43
CA GLN A 110 -5.46 -3.82 6.94
C GLN A 110 -5.43 -2.40 7.52
N ASN A 111 -4.25 -1.81 7.70
CA ASN A 111 -4.12 -0.48 8.30
C ASN A 111 -4.79 0.60 7.43
N LEU A 112 -4.56 0.53 6.11
CA LEU A 112 -5.15 1.45 5.13
C LEU A 112 -6.24 0.78 4.28
N ASN A 113 -6.25 -0.56 4.17
CA ASN A 113 -7.09 -1.30 3.21
C ASN A 113 -6.93 -0.81 1.76
N CYS A 114 -5.70 -0.38 1.43
CA CYS A 114 -5.31 0.13 0.11
C CYS A 114 -4.52 -0.89 -0.72
N ALA A 115 -4.37 -2.11 -0.21
CA ALA A 115 -3.65 -3.18 -0.84
C ALA A 115 -4.54 -4.43 -1.01
N PRO A 116 -4.24 -5.28 -2.01
CA PRO A 116 -4.97 -6.52 -2.23
C PRO A 116 -4.78 -7.49 -1.06
N ASN A 117 -5.80 -8.32 -0.82
CA ASN A 117 -5.77 -9.38 0.20
C ASN A 117 -4.99 -10.61 -0.26
#